data_AF-K2F3V4-F1
#
_entry.id   AF-K2F3V4-F1
#
_cell.length_a   1.000
_cell.length_b   1.000
_cell.length_c   1.000
_cell.angle_alpha   90.00
_cell.angle_beta   90.00
_cell.angle_gamma   90.00
#
_symmetry.space_group_name_H-M   'P 1'
#
loop_
_entity.id
_entity.type
_entity.pdbx_description
1 polymer ?
#
loop_
_entity_poly.entity_id
_entity_poly.type
_entity_poly.pdbx_seq_one_letter_code
_entity_poly.pdbx_strand_id
1 'polypeptide(L)'
;MLLGSEINMLTQLDFDQIQKGAFPDAKFGSTSKVGDIINLVLPYIFAAAGIALLIYLVLGGLQMMTSRGDPKAMQTAQAKVTNAIIGFVIVFLAFTIVQLIAQLLGLEGTMFSQIFGGK
;
A
#
# COMPACT_ATOMS: atom_id res chain seq x y z
N MET A 1 -28.18 40.53 20.05
CA MET A 1 -27.57 39.77 18.94
C MET A 1 -26.07 39.47 19.13
N LEU A 2 -25.51 39.53 20.36
CA LEU A 2 -24.05 39.40 20.59
C LEU A 2 -23.66 38.26 21.57
N LEU A 3 -24.50 37.23 21.73
CA LEU A 3 -24.22 36.07 22.59
C LEU A 3 -24.18 34.74 21.81
N GLY A 4 -24.36 34.78 20.48
CA GLY A 4 -24.38 33.58 19.62
C GLY A 4 -23.05 33.26 18.94
N SER A 5 -22.08 34.17 18.95
CA SER A 5 -20.81 34.00 18.23
C SER A 5 -19.74 33.21 19.00
N GLU A 6 -19.81 33.16 20.34
CA GLU A 6 -18.79 32.49 21.16
C GLU A 6 -19.03 30.98 21.32
N ILE A 7 -20.27 30.52 21.20
CA ILE A 7 -20.61 29.09 21.30
C ILE A 7 -20.13 28.32 20.05
N ASN A 8 -20.03 29.00 18.91
CA ASN A 8 -19.63 28.41 17.64
C ASN A 8 -18.12 28.07 17.54
N MET A 9 -17.29 28.63 18.45
CA MET A 9 -15.85 28.30 18.51
C MET A 9 -15.56 27.04 19.33
N LEU A 10 -16.51 26.57 20.13
CA LEU A 10 -16.37 25.35 20.95
C LEU A 10 -17.16 24.16 20.37
N THR A 11 -18.07 24.39 19.43
CA THR A 11 -18.75 23.33 18.65
C THR A 11 -17.90 22.79 17.51
N GLN A 12 -16.74 23.39 17.22
CA GLN A 12 -15.90 23.03 16.08
C GLN A 12 -14.57 22.39 16.49
N LEU A 13 -14.62 21.40 17.38
CA LEU A 13 -13.68 20.29 17.30
C LEU A 13 -14.20 19.34 16.21
N ASP A 14 -14.15 19.81 14.97
CA ASP A 14 -14.49 19.02 13.80
C ASP A 14 -13.36 18.03 13.57
N PHE A 15 -13.55 16.79 14.03
CA PHE A 15 -12.57 15.72 13.85
C PHE A 15 -12.19 15.55 12.37
N ASP A 16 -13.08 15.93 11.45
CA ASP A 16 -12.82 15.94 10.01
C ASP A 16 -11.75 16.98 9.58
N GLN A 17 -11.60 18.13 10.27
CA GLN A 17 -10.56 19.12 9.96
C GLN A 17 -9.18 18.68 10.48
N ILE A 18 -9.13 18.07 11.66
CA ILE A 18 -7.88 17.51 12.22
C ILE A 18 -7.44 16.30 11.39
N GLN A 19 -8.39 15.49 10.91
CA GLN A 19 -8.15 14.36 10.02
C GLN A 19 -7.67 14.81 8.63
N LYS A 20 -8.31 15.79 7.98
CA LYS A 20 -7.84 16.30 6.68
C LYS A 20 -6.44 16.91 6.72
N GLY A 21 -6.04 17.50 7.85
CA GLY A 21 -4.71 18.10 8.03
C GLY A 21 -3.58 17.09 8.30
N ALA A 22 -3.89 15.92 8.88
CA ALA A 22 -2.89 14.89 9.22
C ALA A 22 -2.97 13.64 8.32
N PHE A 23 -4.16 13.31 7.79
CA PHE A 23 -4.49 12.12 7.01
C PHE A 23 -5.56 12.44 5.94
N PRO A 24 -5.17 13.06 4.81
CA PRO A 24 -6.09 13.58 3.78
C PRO A 24 -7.09 12.55 3.21
N ASP A 25 -6.68 11.28 3.16
CA ASP A 25 -7.46 10.16 2.57
C ASP A 25 -8.18 9.29 3.60
N ALA A 26 -7.94 9.53 4.89
CA ALA A 26 -8.65 8.81 5.92
C ALA A 26 -10.05 9.39 6.06
N LYS A 27 -11.07 8.52 6.08
CA LYS A 27 -12.43 8.85 6.51
C LYS A 27 -12.71 8.05 7.77
N PHE A 28 -12.66 8.67 8.95
CA PHE A 28 -13.05 8.04 10.21
C PHE A 28 -14.35 8.66 10.72
N GLY A 29 -15.48 8.05 10.35
CA GLY A 29 -16.80 8.44 10.83
C GLY A 29 -17.76 7.25 10.82
N SER A 30 -18.97 7.39 11.36
CA SER A 30 -19.95 6.29 11.52
C SER A 30 -20.43 5.61 10.22
N THR A 31 -19.92 6.01 9.05
CA THR A 31 -20.20 5.42 7.72
C THR A 31 -18.96 4.83 7.03
N SER A 32 -17.77 4.91 7.64
CA SER A 32 -16.53 4.39 7.07
C SER A 32 -16.67 2.92 6.69
N LYS A 33 -16.51 2.61 5.40
CA LYS A 33 -16.47 1.23 4.92
C LYS A 33 -15.08 0.69 5.22
N VAL A 34 -14.97 -0.61 5.44
CA VAL A 34 -13.67 -1.29 5.61
C VAL A 34 -12.73 -0.97 4.43
N GLY A 35 -13.29 -0.73 3.24
CA GLY A 35 -12.55 -0.28 2.06
C GLY A 35 -11.78 1.03 2.25
N ASP A 36 -12.29 1.99 3.02
CA ASP A 36 -11.62 3.28 3.22
C ASP A 36 -10.32 3.13 4.02
N ILE A 37 -10.33 2.25 5.03
CA ILE A 37 -9.16 1.93 5.85
C ILE A 37 -8.12 1.17 5.01
N ILE A 38 -8.59 0.24 4.16
CA ILE A 38 -7.71 -0.52 3.28
C ILE A 38 -7.01 0.42 2.29
N ASN A 39 -7.74 1.33 1.64
CA ASN A 39 -7.18 2.26 0.66
C ASN A 39 -6.10 3.19 1.27
N LEU A 40 -6.25 3.57 2.55
CA LEU A 40 -5.24 4.37 3.26
C LEU A 40 -3.90 3.63 3.43
N VAL A 41 -3.94 2.35 3.78
CA VAL A 41 -2.74 1.57 4.12
C VAL A 41 -2.12 0.89 2.88
N LEU A 42 -2.94 0.65 1.85
CA LEU A 42 -2.53 -0.01 0.61
C LEU A 42 -1.27 0.59 -0.04
N PRO A 43 -1.15 1.91 -0.29
CA PRO A 43 0.04 2.47 -0.94
C PRO A 43 1.31 2.25 -0.13
N TYR A 44 1.23 2.33 1.20
CA TYR A 44 2.37 2.05 2.08
C TYR A 44 2.82 0.58 2.02
N ILE A 45 1.85 -0.36 1.97
CA ILE A 45 2.16 -1.79 1.82
C ILE A 45 2.82 -2.07 0.47
N PHE A 46 2.29 -1.49 -0.62
CA PHE A 46 2.89 -1.68 -1.95
C PHE A 46 4.30 -1.09 -2.05
N ALA A 47 4.53 0.10 -1.47
CA ALA A 47 5.85 0.71 -1.39
C ALA A 47 6.83 -0.16 -0.59
N ALA A 48 6.41 -0.64 0.59
CA ALA A 48 7.21 -1.54 1.42
C ALA A 48 7.48 -2.89 0.71
N ALA A 49 6.49 -3.44 0.01
CA ALA A 49 6.64 -4.68 -0.76
C ALA A 49 7.65 -4.54 -1.90
N GLY A 50 7.65 -3.39 -2.61
CA GLY A 50 8.63 -3.11 -3.66
C GLY A 50 10.07 -3.06 -3.12
N ILE A 51 10.28 -2.40 -1.98
CA ILE A 51 11.59 -2.34 -1.32
C ILE A 51 12.01 -3.73 -0.82
N ALA A 52 11.11 -4.45 -0.17
CA ALA A 52 11.38 -5.80 0.32
C ALA A 52 11.78 -6.74 -0.82
N LEU A 53 11.07 -6.69 -1.95
CA LEU A 53 11.38 -7.48 -3.13
C LEU A 53 12.81 -7.22 -3.62
N LEU A 54 13.22 -5.96 -3.74
CA LEU A 54 14.59 -5.62 -4.13
C LEU A 54 15.62 -6.22 -3.18
N ILE A 55 15.39 -6.13 -1.87
CA ILE A 55 16.30 -6.72 -0.87
C ILE A 55 16.39 -8.23 -1.03
N TYR A 56 15.25 -8.92 -1.19
CA TYR A 56 15.25 -10.37 -1.40
C TYR A 56 15.94 -10.80 -2.70
N LEU A 57 15.79 -10.02 -3.77
CA LEU A 57 16.46 -10.27 -5.04
C LEU A 57 17.99 -10.13 -4.91
N VAL A 58 18.45 -9.06 -4.26
CA VAL A 58 19.88 -8.81 -4.03
C VAL A 58 20.46 -9.88 -3.10
N LEU A 59 19.82 -10.20 -1.98
CA LEU A 59 20.30 -11.22 -1.05
C LEU A 59 20.29 -12.62 -1.68
N GLY A 60 19.26 -12.96 -2.46
CA GLY A 60 19.19 -14.23 -3.19
C GLY A 60 20.27 -14.33 -4.27
N GLY A 61 20.49 -13.25 -5.02
CA GLY A 61 21.54 -13.14 -6.04
C GLY A 61 22.95 -13.27 -5.46
N LEU A 62 23.24 -12.50 -4.40
CA LEU A 62 24.51 -12.58 -3.69
C LEU A 62 24.73 -13.98 -3.08
N GLN A 63 23.68 -14.61 -2.57
CA GLN A 63 23.79 -15.97 -2.03
C GLN A 63 24.09 -17.00 -3.14
N MET A 64 23.53 -16.85 -4.35
CA MET A 64 23.91 -17.68 -5.49
C MET A 64 25.39 -17.49 -5.87
N MET A 65 25.87 -16.25 -5.90
CA MET A 65 27.26 -15.95 -6.27
C MET A 65 28.27 -16.42 -5.21
N THR A 66 27.92 -16.34 -3.92
CA THR A 66 28.81 -16.73 -2.80
C THR A 66 28.82 -18.23 -2.51
N SER A 67 27.90 -19.00 -3.09
CA SER A 67 27.75 -20.44 -2.82
C SER A 67 28.94 -21.30 -3.29
N ARG A 68 29.86 -20.79 -4.12
CA ARG A 68 31.21 -21.39 -4.42
C ARG A 68 31.25 -22.91 -4.70
N GLY A 69 30.14 -23.53 -5.11
CA GLY A 69 30.04 -24.97 -5.37
C GLY A 69 29.43 -25.82 -4.25
N ASP A 70 29.02 -25.24 -3.11
CA ASP A 70 28.23 -25.93 -2.09
C ASP A 70 26.78 -26.12 -2.60
N PRO A 71 26.31 -27.36 -2.84
CA PRO A 71 25.00 -27.63 -3.38
C PRO A 71 23.86 -27.18 -2.44
N LYS A 72 24.08 -27.18 -1.12
CA LYS A 72 23.08 -26.78 -0.12
C LYS A 72 22.88 -25.27 -0.11
N ALA A 73 23.98 -24.51 -0.20
CA ALA A 73 23.93 -23.05 -0.31
C ALA A 73 23.25 -22.63 -1.63
N MET A 74 23.56 -23.32 -2.72
CA MET A 74 22.95 -23.06 -4.03
C MET A 74 21.45 -23.37 -4.05
N GLN A 75 21.01 -24.50 -3.48
CA GLN A 75 19.57 -24.81 -3.34
C GLN A 75 18.83 -23.75 -2.53
N THR A 76 19.43 -23.30 -1.43
CA THR A 76 18.84 -22.26 -0.57
C THR A 76 18.71 -20.93 -1.33
N ALA A 77 19.74 -20.57 -2.11
CA ALA A 77 19.74 -19.35 -2.90
C ALA A 77 18.67 -19.40 -4.02
N GLN A 78 18.56 -20.52 -4.73
CA GLN A 78 17.52 -20.74 -5.72
C GLN A 78 16.12 -20.66 -5.10
N ALA A 79 15.91 -21.30 -3.95
CA ALA A 79 14.63 -21.22 -3.24
C ALA A 79 14.27 -19.77 -2.86
N LYS A 80 15.25 -18.98 -2.41
CA LYS A 80 15.04 -17.55 -2.10
C LYS A 80 14.62 -16.75 -3.33
N VAL A 81 15.29 -16.96 -4.46
CA VAL A 81 14.97 -16.26 -5.71
C VAL A 81 13.60 -16.68 -6.23
N THR A 82 13.30 -17.99 -6.24
CA THR A 82 11.98 -18.51 -6.65
C THR A 82 10.87 -17.95 -5.76
N ASN A 83 11.07 -17.89 -4.45
CA ASN A 83 10.08 -17.32 -3.53
C ASN A 83 9.88 -15.81 -3.76
N ALA A 84 10.95 -15.07 -4.06
CA ALA A 84 10.85 -13.65 -4.40
C ALA A 84 10.07 -13.43 -5.71
N ILE A 85 10.31 -14.26 -6.72
CA ILE A 85 9.58 -14.23 -8.00
C ILE A 85 8.11 -14.58 -7.79
N ILE A 86 7.80 -15.63 -7.01
CA ILE A 86 6.41 -16.00 -6.70
C ILE A 86 5.69 -14.85 -5.99
N GLY A 87 6.33 -14.23 -5.00
CA GLY A 87 5.77 -13.07 -4.30
C GLY A 87 5.48 -11.91 -5.27
N PHE A 88 6.42 -11.61 -6.17
CA PHE A 88 6.23 -10.59 -7.21
C PHE A 88 5.04 -10.91 -8.11
N VAL A 89 4.94 -12.15 -8.60
CA VAL A 89 3.86 -12.59 -9.49
C VAL A 89 2.51 -12.51 -8.79
N ILE A 90 2.42 -12.87 -7.51
CA ILE A 90 1.18 -12.77 -6.73
C ILE A 90 0.73 -11.31 -6.63
N VAL A 91 1.63 -10.39 -6.27
CA VAL A 91 1.33 -8.97 -6.17
C VAL A 91 0.89 -8.40 -7.53
N PHE A 92 1.59 -8.78 -8.60
CA PHE A 92 1.27 -8.38 -9.97
C PHE A 92 -0.10 -8.87 -10.43
N LEU A 93 -0.43 -10.14 -10.16
CA LEU A 93 -1.74 -10.72 -10.49
C LEU A 93 -2.86 -10.11 -9.67
N ALA A 94 -2.65 -9.92 -8.36
CA ALA A 94 -3.62 -9.27 -7.48
C ALA A 94 -3.94 -7.85 -7.99
N PHE A 95 -2.92 -7.08 -8.33
CA PHE A 95 -3.09 -5.76 -8.92
C PHE A 95 -3.88 -5.80 -10.23
N THR A 96 -3.53 -6.73 -11.13
CA THR A 96 -4.19 -6.87 -12.44
C THR A 96 -5.68 -7.20 -12.29
N ILE A 97 -6.02 -8.11 -11.36
CA ILE A 97 -7.42 -8.49 -11.10
C ILE A 97 -8.19 -7.30 -10.52
N VAL A 98 -7.63 -6.60 -9.54
CA VAL A 98 -8.27 -5.42 -8.94
C VAL A 98 -8.48 -4.33 -9.99
N GLN A 99 -7.52 -4.12 -10.88
CA GLN A 99 -7.64 -3.15 -11.97
C GLN A 99 -8.72 -3.55 -12.98
N LEU A 100 -8.84 -4.83 -13.32
CA LEU A 100 -9.89 -5.32 -14.21
C LEU A 100 -11.27 -5.12 -13.58
N ILE A 101 -11.41 -5.41 -12.28
CA ILE A 101 -12.65 -5.16 -11.54
C ILE A 101 -12.94 -3.64 -11.49
N ALA A 102 -11.95 -2.80 -11.20
CA ALA A 102 -12.13 -1.35 -11.17
C ALA A 102 -12.60 -0.78 -12.53
N GLN A 103 -12.07 -1.29 -13.64
CA GLN A 103 -12.52 -0.95 -15.00
C GLN A 103 -13.99 -1.32 -15.22
N LEU A 104 -14.42 -2.51 -14.78
CA LEU A 104 -15.82 -2.93 -14.89
C LEU A 104 -16.76 -2.10 -14.02
N LEU A 105 -16.28 -1.54 -12.90
CA LEU A 105 -17.04 -0.63 -12.04
C LEU A 105 -16.95 0.85 -12.46
N GLY A 106 -16.26 1.18 -13.57
CA GLY A 106 -16.12 2.56 -14.05
C GLY A 106 -15.19 3.43 -13.19
N LEU A 107 -14.40 2.82 -12.31
CA LEU A 107 -13.37 3.47 -11.51
C LEU A 107 -12.07 3.49 -12.35
N GLU A 108 -12.07 4.28 -13.42
CA GLU A 108 -10.91 4.39 -14.31
C GLU A 108 -9.71 5.00 -13.57
N GLY A 109 -8.64 4.20 -13.42
CA GLY A 109 -7.27 4.70 -13.22
C GLY A 109 -6.91 5.31 -11.87
N THR A 110 -7.87 5.50 -10.96
CA THR A 110 -7.60 6.19 -9.69
C THR A 110 -6.67 5.38 -8.79
N MET A 111 -6.77 4.05 -8.75
CA MET A 111 -5.94 3.23 -7.85
C MET A 111 -4.43 3.30 -8.18
N PHE A 112 -4.06 3.27 -9.46
CA PHE A 112 -2.65 3.40 -9.85
C PHE A 112 -2.12 4.81 -9.58
N SER A 113 -2.93 5.85 -9.86
CA SER A 113 -2.57 7.22 -9.51
C SER A 113 -2.45 7.38 -7.99
N GLN A 114 -3.37 6.84 -7.19
CA GLN A 114 -3.31 6.96 -5.73
C GLN A 114 -2.08 6.28 -5.13
N ILE A 115 -1.58 5.20 -5.74
CA ILE A 115 -0.39 4.46 -5.25
C ILE A 115 0.93 5.05 -5.78
N PHE A 116 0.97 5.58 -7.00
CA PHE A 116 2.22 5.99 -7.68
C PHE A 116 2.26 7.44 -8.16
N GLY A 117 1.14 8.15 -8.16
CA GLY A 117 0.97 9.50 -8.68
C GLY A 117 0.12 10.33 -7.74
N GLY A 118 0.73 10.78 -6.64
CA GLY A 118 0.08 11.58 -5.61
C GLY A 118 -0.72 12.76 -6.19
N LYS A 119 -2.03 12.61 -6.16
CA LYS A 119 -3.05 13.66 -6.13
C LYS A 119 -4.25 13.13 -5.37
#